data_AF-A0A5N6DVN0-F1
#
_entry.id   AF-A0A5N6DVN0-F1
#
_cell.length_a   1.000
_cell.length_b   1.000
_cell.length_c   1.000
_cell.angle_alpha   90.00
_cell.angle_beta   90.00
_cell.angle_gamma   90.00
#
_symmetry.space_group_name_H-M   'P 1'
#
loop_
_entity.id
_entity.type
_entity.pdbx_description
1 polymer ?
#
loop_
_entity_poly.entity_id
_entity_poly.type
_entity_poly.pdbx_seq_one_letter_code
_entity_poly.pdbx_strand_id
1 'polypeptide(L)'
;MKFSIFAIAFSVAAVTAHDCTTGLRYCAYNLIGKGDYHSQVNDAMATWYGTNSQNLKFHNPDYALFLCNGANDIQMVKDCNNYCQNGGDDKRDYCDN
;
A
#
# COMPACT_ATOMS: atom_id res chain seq x y z
N MET A 1 13.64 -53.33 15.58
CA MET A 1 14.37 -52.36 14.73
C MET A 1 13.56 -51.07 14.77
N LYS A 2 14.09 -50.00 15.38
CA LYS A 2 13.38 -48.72 15.55
C LYS A 2 13.73 -47.83 14.37
N PHE A 3 12.78 -47.62 13.46
CA PHE A 3 12.92 -46.68 12.35
C PHE A 3 12.55 -45.29 12.84
N SER A 4 13.56 -44.46 13.07
CA SER A 4 13.38 -43.03 13.37
C SER A 4 13.08 -42.29 12.07
N ILE A 5 11.86 -41.75 11.96
CA ILE A 5 11.42 -40.91 10.85
C ILE A 5 11.95 -39.50 11.10
N PHE A 6 12.89 -39.02 10.28
CA PHE A 6 13.27 -37.61 10.22
C PHE A 6 12.25 -36.87 9.37
N ALA A 7 11.39 -36.08 10.01
CA ALA A 7 10.51 -35.14 9.31
C ALA A 7 11.32 -33.90 8.89
N ILE A 8 11.56 -33.75 7.59
CA ILE A 8 12.15 -32.54 7.01
C ILE A 8 11.01 -31.52 6.88
N ALA A 9 10.96 -30.56 7.80
CA ALA A 9 10.06 -29.42 7.69
C ALA A 9 10.57 -28.50 6.57
N PHE A 10 9.92 -28.55 5.40
CA PHE A 10 10.10 -27.53 4.38
C PHE A 10 9.43 -26.24 4.84
N SER A 11 10.24 -25.29 5.32
CA SER A 11 9.81 -23.90 5.49
C SER A 11 9.62 -23.32 4.08
N VAL A 12 8.39 -23.33 3.58
CA VAL A 12 8.01 -22.49 2.44
C VAL A 12 8.20 -21.06 2.87
N ALA A 13 9.32 -20.44 2.47
CA ALA A 13 9.49 -19.01 2.56
C ALA A 13 8.44 -18.40 1.63
N ALA A 14 7.29 -18.03 2.19
CA ALA A 14 6.36 -17.18 1.50
C ALA A 14 7.13 -15.90 1.18
N VAL A 15 7.38 -15.66 -0.11
CA VAL A 15 7.72 -14.32 -0.59
C VAL A 15 6.46 -13.50 -0.34
N THR A 16 6.35 -12.92 0.85
CA THR A 16 5.35 -11.90 1.10
C THR A 16 5.75 -10.73 0.22
N ALA A 17 4.90 -10.34 -0.72
CA ALA A 17 4.96 -8.96 -1.22
C ALA A 17 5.10 -8.06 0.01
N HIS A 18 5.99 -7.07 -0.05
CA HIS A 18 6.28 -6.27 1.13
C HIS A 18 5.07 -5.37 1.38
N ASP A 19 4.09 -5.91 2.11
CA ASP A 19 2.86 -5.19 2.44
C ASP A 19 3.23 -3.87 3.12
N CYS A 20 2.38 -2.87 2.93
CA CYS A 20 2.53 -1.61 3.64
C CYS A 20 2.54 -1.84 5.16
N THR A 21 3.38 -1.09 5.88
CA THR A 21 3.39 -1.16 7.34
C THR A 21 2.12 -0.55 7.92
N THR A 22 1.31 -1.35 8.61
CA THR A 22 0.07 -0.90 9.25
C THR A 22 0.29 0.32 10.13
N GLY A 23 -0.60 1.31 10.00
CA GLY A 23 -0.55 2.57 10.75
C GLY A 23 0.41 3.62 10.19
N LEU A 24 1.22 3.28 9.18
CA LEU A 24 1.96 4.28 8.41
C LEU A 24 1.09 4.85 7.28
N ARG A 25 1.49 6.04 6.83
CA ARG A 25 0.87 6.70 5.68
C ARG A 25 1.85 6.69 4.53
N TYR A 26 1.30 6.54 3.34
CA TYR A 26 2.07 6.41 2.12
C TYR A 26 1.47 7.25 0.99
N CYS A 27 2.33 7.82 0.16
CA CYS A 27 1.98 8.31 -1.16
C CYS A 27 1.69 7.12 -2.09
N ALA A 28 0.86 7.31 -3.11
CA ALA A 28 0.53 6.23 -4.06
C ALA A 28 1.76 5.55 -4.65
N TYR A 29 2.76 6.32 -5.08
CA TYR A 29 3.98 5.77 -5.68
C TYR A 29 4.79 4.88 -4.73
N ASN A 30 4.79 5.19 -3.43
CA ASN A 30 5.48 4.38 -2.42
C ASN A 30 4.72 3.07 -2.13
N LEU A 31 3.38 3.09 -2.15
CA LEU A 31 2.58 1.87 -2.06
C LEU A 31 2.81 0.96 -3.26
N ILE A 32 2.76 1.52 -4.47
CA ILE A 32 3.01 0.80 -5.72
C ILE A 32 4.44 0.23 -5.72
N GLY A 33 5.43 0.96 -5.21
CA GLY A 33 6.80 0.47 -5.08
C GLY A 33 6.97 -0.69 -4.08
N LYS A 34 6.06 -0.82 -3.12
CA LYS A 34 6.08 -1.88 -2.10
C LYS A 34 5.40 -3.18 -2.57
N GLY A 35 4.35 -3.06 -3.40
CA GLY A 35 3.60 -4.21 -3.89
C GLY A 35 2.49 -3.82 -4.87
N ASP A 36 1.60 -4.77 -5.15
CA ASP A 36 0.51 -4.60 -6.12
C ASP A 36 -0.69 -3.83 -5.52
N TYR A 37 -0.47 -2.54 -5.22
CA TYR A 37 -1.48 -1.64 -4.63
C TYR A 37 -2.26 -0.83 -5.68
N HIS A 38 -2.06 -1.06 -6.98
CA HIS A 38 -2.65 -0.24 -8.04
C HIS A 38 -4.19 -0.21 -7.99
N SER A 39 -4.83 -1.36 -7.82
CA SER A 39 -6.30 -1.44 -7.73
C SER A 39 -6.84 -0.74 -6.49
N GLN A 40 -6.15 -0.91 -5.35
CA GLN A 40 -6.54 -0.42 -4.05
C GLN A 40 -6.41 1.11 -4.00
N VAL A 41 -5.38 1.67 -4.64
CA VAL A 41 -5.22 3.11 -4.82
C VAL A 41 -6.39 3.67 -5.62
N ASN A 42 -6.73 3.04 -6.75
CA ASN A 42 -7.85 3.47 -7.57
C ASN A 42 -9.18 3.40 -6.82
N ASP A 43 -9.46 2.30 -6.13
CA ASP A 43 -10.71 2.12 -5.38
C ASP A 43 -10.83 3.10 -4.21
N ALA A 44 -9.72 3.33 -3.49
CA ALA A 44 -9.67 4.32 -2.41
C ALA A 44 -9.89 5.75 -2.92
N MET A 45 -9.31 6.11 -4.07
CA MET A 45 -9.55 7.42 -4.70
C MET A 45 -10.98 7.56 -5.23
N ALA A 46 -11.51 6.54 -5.88
CA ALA A 46 -12.90 6.52 -6.38
C ALA A 46 -13.87 6.77 -5.22
N THR A 47 -13.64 6.09 -4.09
CA THR A 47 -14.39 6.28 -2.85
C THR A 47 -14.25 7.71 -2.31
N TRP A 48 -13.03 8.25 -2.24
CA TRP A 48 -12.76 9.59 -1.72
C TRP A 48 -13.44 10.70 -2.53
N TYR A 49 -13.32 10.66 -3.86
CA TYR A 49 -13.92 11.68 -4.73
C TYR A 49 -15.40 11.43 -5.06
N GLY A 50 -15.99 10.33 -4.56
CA GLY A 50 -17.37 9.97 -4.85
C GLY A 50 -17.62 9.72 -6.34
N THR A 51 -16.64 9.15 -7.03
CA THR A 51 -16.66 8.98 -8.49
C THR A 51 -16.29 7.55 -8.88
N ASN A 52 -16.55 7.17 -10.13
CA ASN A 52 -16.10 5.87 -10.62
C ASN A 52 -14.63 5.91 -11.05
N SER A 53 -14.00 4.74 -11.15
CA SER A 53 -12.57 4.63 -11.48
C SER A 53 -12.22 5.21 -12.87
N GLN A 54 -13.19 5.30 -13.81
CA GLN A 54 -12.96 5.90 -15.15
C GLN A 54 -12.83 7.42 -15.12
N ASN A 55 -13.39 8.06 -14.08
CA ASN A 55 -13.30 9.50 -13.86
C ASN A 55 -12.05 9.89 -13.05
N LEU A 56 -11.31 8.91 -12.50
CA LEU A 56 -10.07 9.19 -11.76
C LEU A 56 -8.94 9.74 -12.61
N LYS A 57 -9.02 9.63 -13.95
CA LYS A 57 -8.04 10.26 -14.86
C LYS A 57 -7.86 11.76 -14.67
N PHE A 58 -8.80 12.43 -13.99
CA PHE A 58 -8.73 13.86 -13.67
C PHE A 58 -8.02 14.14 -12.33
N HIS A 59 -7.67 13.11 -11.57
CA HIS A 59 -7.00 13.19 -10.27
C HIS A 59 -5.65 12.49 -10.35
N ASN A 60 -4.60 13.13 -9.85
CA ASN A 60 -3.27 12.52 -9.83
C ASN A 60 -3.11 11.66 -8.56
N PRO A 61 -2.97 10.33 -8.66
CA PRO A 61 -2.72 9.47 -7.50
C PRO A 61 -1.45 9.85 -6.74
N ASP A 62 -0.44 10.41 -7.41
CA ASP A 62 0.83 10.81 -6.77
C ASP A 62 0.66 11.93 -5.74
N TYR A 63 -0.49 12.62 -5.75
CA TYR A 63 -0.80 13.68 -4.78
C TYR A 63 -1.67 13.18 -3.63
N ALA A 64 -2.08 11.90 -3.64
CA ALA A 64 -2.92 11.33 -2.60
C ALA A 64 -2.07 10.66 -1.51
N LEU A 65 -2.51 10.85 -0.27
CA LEU A 65 -1.93 10.22 0.92
C LEU A 65 -2.90 9.17 1.45
N PHE A 66 -2.38 7.96 1.68
CA PHE A 66 -3.14 6.79 2.08
C PHE A 66 -2.67 6.28 3.44
N LEU A 67 -3.59 5.93 4.33
CA LEU A 67 -3.32 5.16 5.53
C LEU A 67 -3.29 3.67 5.19
N CYS A 68 -2.25 2.98 5.63
CA CYS A 68 -2.19 1.52 5.57
C CYS A 68 -2.91 0.90 6.77
N ASN A 69 -3.98 0.14 6.51
CA ASN A 69 -4.69 -0.62 7.52
C ASN A 69 -4.18 -2.08 7.61
N GLY A 70 -3.53 -2.58 6.56
CA GLY A 70 -2.94 -3.91 6.50
C GLY A 70 -2.68 -4.36 5.07
N ALA A 71 -2.32 -5.63 4.91
CA ALA A 71 -2.09 -6.26 3.60
C ALA A 71 -3.26 -5.96 2.66
N ASN A 72 -2.98 -5.25 1.56
CA ASN A 72 -3.97 -4.83 0.56
C ASN A 72 -5.15 -3.97 1.08
N ASP A 73 -5.10 -3.46 2.31
CA ASP A 73 -6.12 -2.56 2.86
C ASP A 73 -5.51 -1.17 3.09
N ILE A 74 -5.94 -0.23 2.26
CA ILE A 74 -5.53 1.17 2.30
C ILE A 74 -6.75 2.08 2.24
N GLN A 75 -6.63 3.21 2.92
CA GLN A 75 -7.66 4.24 2.92
C GLN A 75 -7.04 5.58 2.51
N MET A 76 -7.58 6.23 1.49
CA MET A 76 -7.19 7.62 1.20
C MET A 76 -7.61 8.52 2.37
N VAL A 77 -6.65 9.27 2.92
CA VAL A 77 -6.88 10.15 4.08
C VAL A 77 -6.69 11.62 3.75
N LYS A 78 -6.01 11.94 2.65
CA LYS A 78 -5.78 13.33 2.23
C LYS A 78 -5.45 13.40 0.74
N ASP A 79 -5.99 14.42 0.08
CA ASP A 79 -5.46 14.95 -1.18
C ASP A 79 -4.48 16.08 -0.86
N CYS A 80 -3.23 15.95 -1.29
CA CYS A 80 -2.17 16.93 -1.08
C CYS A 80 -2.27 18.13 -2.04
N ASN A 81 -3.17 18.11 -3.04
CA ASN A 81 -3.35 19.12 -4.10
C ASN A 81 -2.14 19.36 -5.02
N ASN A 82 -0.91 19.15 -4.54
CA ASN A 82 0.32 19.51 -5.25
C ASN A 82 1.37 18.41 -5.20
N TYR A 83 1.87 18.04 -4.02
CA TYR A 83 2.88 16.98 -3.91
C TYR A 83 2.75 16.18 -2.61
N CYS A 84 2.88 14.85 -2.75
CA CYS A 84 3.03 13.94 -1.63
C CYS A 84 4.51 13.59 -1.49
N GLN A 85 5.08 13.93 -0.34
CA GLN A 85 6.51 13.79 -0.05
C GLN A 85 6.80 12.47 0.67
N ASN A 86 7.81 11.77 0.16
CA ASN A 86 8.32 10.54 0.76
C ASN A 86 8.99 10.86 2.10
N GLY A 87 8.50 10.27 3.18
CA GLY A 87 9.05 10.39 4.53
C GLY A 87 10.34 9.60 4.74
N GLY A 88 10.63 8.64 3.85
CA GLY A 88 11.74 7.70 3.93
C GLY A 88 11.33 6.36 4.55
N ASP A 89 12.29 5.43 4.62
CA ASP A 89 12.06 4.07 5.11
C ASP A 89 11.46 4.05 6.53
N ASP A 90 10.42 3.24 6.71
CA ASP A 90 9.64 3.08 7.94
C ASP A 90 9.08 4.38 8.55
N LYS A 91 9.02 5.44 7.75
CA LYS A 91 8.43 6.73 8.14
C LYS A 91 7.13 6.96 7.39
N ARG A 92 6.33 7.89 7.92
CA ARG A 92 5.07 8.31 7.31
C ARG A 92 5.36 9.33 6.22
N ASP A 93 4.79 9.09 5.06
CA ASP A 93 4.70 10.11 4.01
C ASP A 93 3.77 11.24 4.45
N TYR A 94 3.92 12.39 3.81
CA TYR A 94 3.21 13.61 4.18
C TYR A 94 2.94 14.51 2.98
N CYS A 95 1.94 15.39 3.10
CA CYS A 95 1.75 16.46 2.13
C CYS A 95 2.66 17.64 2.52
N ASP A 96 3.48 18.10 1.59
CA ASP A 96 4.26 19.33 1.74
C ASP A 96 3.41 20.50 1.21
N ASN A 97 2.69 21.17 2.13
CA ASN A 97 1.78 22.29 1.84
C ASN A 97 2.23 23.55 2.56
#